data_AF-A0A940ZXF0-F1
#
_entry.id   AF-A0A940ZXF0-F1
#
_cell.length_a   1.000
_cell.length_b   1.000
_cell.length_c   1.000
_cell.angle_alpha   90.00
_cell.angle_beta   90.00
_cell.angle_gamma   90.00
#
_symmetry.space_group_name_H-M   'P 1'
#
loop_
_entity.id
_entity.type
_entity.pdbx_description
1 polymer ?
#
loop_
_entity_poly.entity_id
_entity_poly.type
_entity_poly.pdbx_seq_one_letter_code
_entity_poly.pdbx_strand_id
1 'polypeptide(L)'
;LDGHVVSTGYNGTPSDMVNCEDGGCDRCANREKYGSGKGYDLCICVHAEQNALLSAARFGIPVQGAVLYTTMRPCFGCTKELLQAKVKAVFYMHDWKHPDTDVWHEYEKLQQRFPGGIRKLEVDDPDKEWAVGTKPKPPEESGHSIPGN
;
A
#
# COMPACT_ATOMS: atom_id res chain seq x y z
N LEU A 1 6.95 -16.84 14.30
CA LEU A 1 7.04 -15.38 14.09
C LEU A 1 6.43 -14.78 15.34
N ASP A 2 7.29 -14.52 16.30
CA ASP A 2 6.91 -14.43 17.70
C ASP A 2 6.68 -12.96 18.08
N GLY A 3 5.87 -12.27 17.26
CA GLY A 3 5.60 -10.83 17.37
C GLY A 3 6.65 -9.91 16.76
N HIS A 4 7.67 -10.45 16.09
CA HIS A 4 8.72 -9.64 15.47
C HIS A 4 8.32 -9.08 14.09
N VAL A 5 8.74 -7.84 13.83
CA VAL A 5 8.73 -7.26 12.48
C VAL A 5 9.85 -7.91 11.67
N VAL A 6 9.50 -8.49 10.53
CA VAL A 6 10.47 -9.19 9.66
C VAL A 6 10.60 -8.59 8.27
N SER A 7 9.70 -7.69 7.90
CA SER A 7 9.76 -6.92 6.68
C SER A 7 8.86 -5.69 6.79
N THR A 8 9.18 -4.68 6.00
CA THR A 8 8.43 -3.41 5.90
C THR A 8 8.39 -2.98 4.44
N GLY A 9 7.43 -2.14 4.08
CA GLY A 9 7.36 -1.54 2.75
C GLY A 9 6.55 -0.25 2.78
N TYR A 10 6.84 0.63 1.85
CA TYR A 10 6.06 1.83 1.55
C TYR A 10 5.78 1.85 0.04
N ASN A 11 4.77 2.60 -0.40
CA ASN A 11 4.47 2.72 -1.82
C ASN A 11 5.45 3.66 -2.53
N GLY A 12 5.98 3.24 -3.68
CA GLY A 12 6.92 4.04 -4.47
C GLY A 12 7.17 3.40 -5.82
N THR A 13 7.84 4.10 -6.73
CA THR A 13 8.35 3.46 -7.95
C THR A 13 9.40 2.40 -7.60
N PRO A 14 9.74 1.48 -8.51
CA PRO A 14 10.85 0.55 -8.31
C PRO A 14 12.14 1.29 -7.95
N SER A 15 13.06 0.58 -7.29
CA SER A 15 14.37 1.13 -6.93
C SER A 15 15.08 1.70 -8.16
N ASP A 16 15.81 2.80 -7.93
CA ASP A 16 16.56 3.53 -8.96
C ASP A 16 15.69 4.20 -10.05
N MET A 17 14.39 4.36 -9.79
CA MET A 17 13.49 5.18 -10.61
C MET A 17 13.05 6.45 -9.87
N VAL A 18 12.71 7.50 -10.64
CA VAL A 18 12.10 8.74 -10.11
C VAL A 18 10.80 8.40 -9.37
N ASN A 19 10.59 8.96 -8.19
CA ASN A 19 9.42 8.66 -7.36
C ASN A 19 8.11 9.15 -8.00
N CYS A 20 6.99 8.58 -7.56
CA CYS A 20 5.67 8.92 -8.08
C CYS A 20 5.30 10.40 -7.83
N GLU A 21 5.79 10.98 -6.72
CA GLU A 21 5.59 12.39 -6.36
C GLU A 21 6.42 13.34 -7.22
N ASP A 22 7.58 12.87 -7.70
CA ASP A 22 8.48 13.59 -8.59
C ASP A 22 8.14 13.36 -10.08
N GLY A 23 6.96 12.82 -10.37
CA GLY A 23 6.48 12.59 -11.74
C GLY A 23 6.96 11.29 -12.39
N GLY A 24 7.60 10.38 -11.66
CA GLY A 24 8.10 9.12 -12.22
C GLY A 24 7.02 8.11 -12.64
N CYS A 25 5.78 8.31 -12.21
CA CYS A 25 4.63 7.50 -12.61
C CYS A 25 3.56 8.38 -13.24
N ASP A 26 3.32 8.25 -14.55
CA ASP A 26 2.33 9.04 -15.30
C ASP A 26 0.95 9.01 -14.65
N ARG A 27 0.51 7.82 -14.21
CA ARG A 27 -0.78 7.66 -13.55
C ARG A 27 -0.88 8.47 -12.26
N CYS A 28 0.15 8.38 -11.41
CA CYS A 28 0.15 9.04 -10.11
C CYS A 28 0.38 10.55 -10.21
N ALA A 29 1.11 11.00 -11.23
CA ALA A 29 1.29 12.42 -11.53
C ALA A 29 -0.01 13.05 -12.06
N ASN A 30 -0.83 12.28 -12.78
CA ASN A 30 -2.04 12.77 -13.46
C ASN A 30 -3.33 12.18 -12.85
N ARG A 31 -3.52 12.27 -11.52
CA ARG A 31 -4.70 11.70 -10.82
C ARG A 31 -6.04 12.26 -11.30
N GLU A 32 -6.06 13.48 -11.82
CA GLU A 32 -7.26 14.11 -12.39
C GLU A 32 -7.70 13.41 -13.70
N LYS A 33 -6.73 12.88 -14.47
CA LYS A 33 -6.97 12.09 -15.68
C LYS A 33 -7.36 10.64 -15.34
N TYR A 34 -6.71 10.05 -14.34
CA TYR A 34 -6.93 8.66 -13.93
C TYR A 34 -7.63 8.60 -12.57
N GLY A 35 -8.96 8.64 -12.59
CA GLY A 35 -9.76 8.52 -11.36
C GLY A 35 -9.46 7.26 -10.55
N SER A 36 -9.92 7.23 -9.29
CA SER A 36 -9.76 6.08 -8.38
C SER A 36 -10.19 4.78 -9.06
N GLY A 37 -9.45 3.70 -8.84
CA GLY A 37 -9.72 2.40 -9.46
C GLY A 37 -9.32 2.26 -10.94
N LYS A 38 -8.89 3.33 -11.62
CA LYS A 38 -8.60 3.29 -13.08
C LYS A 38 -7.12 3.41 -13.41
N GLY A 39 -6.75 2.93 -14.60
CA GLY A 39 -5.40 3.08 -15.18
C GLY A 39 -4.31 2.30 -14.46
N TYR A 40 -4.66 1.26 -13.69
CA TYR A 40 -3.69 0.50 -12.89
C TYR A 40 -2.58 -0.15 -13.72
N ASP A 41 -2.85 -0.53 -14.98
CA ASP A 41 -1.83 -1.08 -15.89
C ASP A 41 -0.76 -0.05 -16.31
N LEU A 42 -1.01 1.24 -16.08
CA LEU A 42 -0.03 2.33 -16.25
C LEU A 42 0.67 2.69 -14.94
N CYS A 43 0.18 2.21 -13.81
CA CYS A 43 0.79 2.48 -12.51
C CYS A 43 2.05 1.65 -12.36
N ILE A 44 3.21 2.31 -12.37
CA ILE A 44 4.47 1.62 -12.07
C ILE A 44 4.80 1.60 -10.59
N CYS A 45 4.05 2.33 -9.75
CA CYS A 45 4.29 2.33 -8.30
C CYS A 45 4.04 0.92 -7.74
N VAL A 46 5.01 0.40 -7.01
CA VAL A 46 4.91 -0.81 -6.20
C VAL A 46 4.27 -0.42 -4.87
N HIS A 47 3.22 -1.13 -4.48
CA HIS A 47 2.47 -0.84 -3.26
C HIS A 47 3.26 -1.20 -1.99
N ALA A 48 2.88 -0.64 -0.85
CA ALA A 48 3.54 -0.90 0.43
C ALA A 48 3.55 -2.41 0.78
N GLU A 49 2.44 -3.09 0.55
CA GLU A 49 2.28 -4.53 0.79
C GLU A 49 3.14 -5.36 -0.15
N GLN A 50 3.22 -4.96 -1.42
CA GLN A 50 4.11 -5.56 -2.42
C GLN A 50 5.57 -5.40 -2.00
N ASN A 51 5.98 -4.19 -1.63
CA ASN A 51 7.35 -3.92 -1.18
C ASN A 51 7.71 -4.70 0.09
N ALA A 52 6.76 -4.89 1.01
CA ALA A 52 6.98 -5.75 2.18
C ALA A 52 7.21 -7.22 1.79
N LEU A 53 6.42 -7.76 0.85
CA LEU A 53 6.62 -9.13 0.33
C LEU A 53 7.93 -9.26 -0.45
N LEU A 54 8.23 -8.30 -1.34
CA LEU A 54 9.42 -8.30 -2.17
C LEU A 54 10.70 -8.16 -1.34
N SER A 55 10.69 -7.32 -0.30
CA SER A 55 11.82 -7.18 0.61
C SER A 55 12.06 -8.48 1.38
N ALA A 56 11.00 -9.11 1.89
CA ALA A 56 11.13 -10.42 2.55
C ALA A 56 11.70 -11.47 1.58
N ALA A 57 11.18 -11.53 0.36
CA ALA A 57 11.66 -12.47 -0.67
C ALA A 57 13.13 -12.22 -1.05
N ARG A 58 13.53 -10.96 -1.23
CA ARG A 58 14.90 -10.56 -1.57
C ARG A 58 15.92 -11.02 -0.52
N PHE A 59 15.53 -11.02 0.75
CA PHE A 59 16.39 -11.45 1.86
C PHE A 59 16.14 -12.90 2.31
N GLY A 60 15.31 -13.67 1.59
CA GLY A 60 15.03 -15.07 1.92
C GLY A 60 14.24 -15.27 3.21
N ILE A 61 13.45 -14.28 3.61
CA ILE A 61 12.65 -14.31 4.85
C ILE A 61 11.27 -14.92 4.54
N PRO A 62 10.90 -16.06 5.17
CA PRO A 62 9.60 -16.66 4.95
C PRO A 62 8.48 -15.83 5.61
N VAL A 63 7.40 -15.60 4.85
CA VAL A 63 6.20 -14.86 5.30
C VAL A 63 4.97 -15.74 5.50
N GLN A 64 5.10 -17.06 5.27
CA GLN A 64 4.00 -17.99 5.51
C GLN A 64 3.57 -17.96 6.97
N GLY A 65 2.27 -17.75 7.19
CA GLY A 65 1.68 -17.64 8.52
C GLY A 65 1.87 -16.27 9.18
N ALA A 66 2.53 -15.31 8.53
CA ALA A 66 2.73 -13.97 9.06
C ALA A 66 1.42 -13.17 9.15
N VAL A 67 1.47 -12.08 9.91
CA VAL A 67 0.40 -11.08 9.97
C VAL A 67 0.93 -9.80 9.32
N LEU A 68 0.14 -9.22 8.40
CA LEU A 68 0.46 -7.93 7.80
C LEU A 68 -0.32 -6.82 8.53
N TYR A 69 0.37 -5.72 8.81
CA TYR A 69 -0.24 -4.45 9.19
C TYR A 69 0.01 -3.45 8.05
N THR A 70 -1.03 -2.75 7.60
CA THR A 70 -0.94 -1.75 6.53
C THR A 70 -1.81 -0.53 6.88
N THR A 71 -1.52 0.61 6.30
CA THR A 71 -2.27 1.84 6.56
C THR A 71 -3.59 1.82 5.81
N MET A 72 -3.58 1.40 4.54
CA MET A 72 -4.77 1.31 3.68
C MET A 72 -5.23 -0.15 3.55
N ARG A 73 -6.53 -0.37 3.35
CA ARG A 73 -7.04 -1.69 2.96
C ARG A 73 -6.32 -2.15 1.67
N PRO A 74 -5.69 -3.34 1.65
CA PRO A 74 -4.82 -3.76 0.56
C PRO A 74 -5.60 -3.96 -0.72
N CYS A 75 -5.19 -3.34 -1.82
CA CYS A 75 -5.93 -3.41 -3.09
C CYS A 75 -6.15 -4.85 -3.60
N PHE A 76 -6.93 -5.00 -4.68
CA PHE A 76 -7.20 -6.32 -5.27
C PHE A 76 -5.91 -7.09 -5.63
N GLY A 77 -4.92 -6.40 -6.20
CA GLY A 77 -3.61 -6.98 -6.51
C GLY A 77 -2.87 -7.50 -5.26
N CYS A 78 -2.64 -6.62 -4.29
CA CYS A 78 -1.97 -6.98 -3.03
C CYS A 78 -2.70 -8.08 -2.27
N THR A 79 -4.03 -8.08 -2.27
CA THR A 79 -4.82 -9.13 -1.61
C THR A 79 -4.56 -10.51 -2.24
N LYS A 80 -4.48 -10.60 -3.57
CA LYS A 80 -4.11 -11.86 -4.25
C LYS A 80 -2.71 -12.33 -3.85
N GLU A 81 -1.74 -11.42 -3.89
CA GLU A 81 -0.34 -11.72 -3.59
C GLU A 81 -0.15 -12.17 -2.14
N LEU A 82 -0.75 -11.45 -1.18
CA LEU A 82 -0.70 -11.79 0.24
C LEU A 82 -1.31 -13.17 0.53
N LEU A 83 -2.46 -13.46 -0.08
CA LEU A 83 -3.12 -14.76 0.06
C LEU A 83 -2.25 -15.89 -0.55
N GLN A 84 -1.65 -15.64 -1.70
CA GLN A 84 -0.76 -16.60 -2.37
C GLN A 84 0.52 -16.84 -1.56
N ALA A 85 1.08 -15.80 -0.95
CA ALA A 85 2.23 -15.84 -0.04
C ALA A 85 1.90 -16.47 1.33
N LYS A 86 0.66 -16.91 1.54
CA LYS A 86 0.17 -17.55 2.78
C LYS A 86 0.27 -16.64 4.00
N VAL A 87 0.10 -15.34 3.83
CA VAL A 87 -0.14 -14.42 4.95
C VAL A 87 -1.43 -14.84 5.65
N LYS A 88 -1.37 -14.98 6.97
CA LYS A 88 -2.47 -15.51 7.79
C LYS A 88 -3.58 -14.47 7.97
N ALA A 89 -3.20 -13.23 8.29
CA ALA A 89 -4.14 -12.16 8.61
C ALA A 89 -3.63 -10.81 8.14
N VAL A 90 -4.55 -9.88 7.90
CA VAL A 90 -4.23 -8.49 7.56
C VAL A 90 -5.02 -7.54 8.45
N PHE A 91 -4.34 -6.55 9.00
CA PHE A 91 -4.94 -5.46 9.74
C PHE A 91 -4.67 -4.13 9.03
N TYR A 92 -5.70 -3.29 8.88
CA TYR A 92 -5.58 -2.02 8.17
C TYR A 92 -6.25 -0.87 8.92
N MET A 93 -5.76 0.36 8.75
CA MET A 93 -6.32 1.54 9.44
C MET A 93 -7.48 2.18 8.66
N HIS A 94 -7.24 2.51 7.39
CA HIS A 94 -8.20 3.22 6.56
C HIS A 94 -8.83 2.28 5.53
N ASP A 95 -10.16 2.38 5.40
CA ASP A 95 -10.89 1.58 4.44
C ASP A 95 -10.78 2.17 3.02
N TRP A 96 -10.84 1.29 2.03
CA TRP A 96 -10.91 1.66 0.64
C TRP A 96 -11.78 0.67 -0.12
N LYS A 97 -12.74 1.19 -0.89
CA LYS A 97 -13.65 0.40 -1.71
C LYS A 97 -13.36 0.63 -3.18
N HIS A 98 -13.19 -0.47 -3.91
CA HIS A 98 -13.07 -0.40 -5.37
C HIS A 98 -14.37 0.19 -5.95
N PRO A 99 -14.31 1.19 -6.85
CA PRO A 99 -15.51 1.85 -7.36
C PRO A 99 -16.34 0.96 -8.29
N ASP A 100 -15.71 0.01 -8.97
CA ASP A 100 -16.38 -1.05 -9.74
C ASP A 100 -16.94 -2.13 -8.80
N THR A 101 -18.24 -2.37 -8.89
CA THR A 101 -18.98 -3.32 -8.05
C THR A 101 -18.67 -4.79 -8.36
N ASP A 102 -18.36 -5.12 -9.61
CA ASP A 102 -18.07 -6.51 -9.99
C ASP A 102 -16.68 -6.89 -9.49
N VAL A 103 -15.72 -5.96 -9.62
CA VAL A 103 -14.39 -6.11 -9.01
C VAL A 103 -14.50 -6.23 -7.49
N TRP A 104 -15.39 -5.45 -6.87
CA TRP A 104 -15.63 -5.51 -5.42
C TRP A 104 -16.11 -6.89 -4.96
N HIS A 105 -17.03 -7.53 -5.68
CA HIS A 105 -17.52 -8.86 -5.30
C HIS A 105 -16.40 -9.92 -5.34
N GLU A 106 -15.55 -9.92 -6.36
CA GLU A 106 -14.40 -10.84 -6.43
C GLU A 106 -13.37 -10.53 -5.33
N TYR A 107 -13.19 -9.26 -5.02
CA TYR A 107 -12.30 -8.80 -3.96
C TYR A 107 -12.74 -9.30 -2.58
N GLU A 108 -14.04 -9.26 -2.28
CA GLU A 108 -14.59 -9.80 -1.03
C GLU A 108 -14.43 -11.32 -0.93
N LYS A 109 -14.67 -12.05 -2.03
CA LYS A 109 -14.44 -13.50 -2.09
C LYS A 109 -13.00 -13.85 -1.72
N LEU A 110 -12.02 -13.12 -2.24
CA LEU A 110 -10.60 -13.32 -1.91
C LEU A 110 -10.32 -13.06 -0.43
N GLN A 111 -10.85 -11.97 0.11
CA GLN A 111 -10.61 -11.57 1.49
C GLN A 111 -11.17 -12.56 2.52
N GLN A 112 -12.28 -13.23 2.21
CA GLN A 112 -12.85 -14.29 3.06
C GLN A 112 -11.96 -15.54 3.16
N ARG A 113 -10.93 -15.68 2.31
CA ARG A 113 -10.04 -16.85 2.30
C ARG A 113 -8.86 -16.74 3.28
N PHE A 114 -8.63 -15.57 3.88
CA PHE A 114 -7.56 -15.40 4.86
C PHE A 114 -7.90 -16.12 6.17
N PRO A 115 -7.09 -17.09 6.65
CA PRO A 115 -7.42 -17.87 7.84
C PRO A 115 -7.61 -17.05 9.12
N GLY A 116 -6.85 -15.96 9.28
CA GLY A 116 -7.01 -15.00 10.38
C GLY A 116 -7.92 -13.81 10.05
N GLY A 117 -8.41 -13.75 8.81
CA GLY A 117 -9.26 -12.69 8.29
C GLY A 117 -8.49 -11.41 7.92
N ILE A 118 -9.24 -10.46 7.38
CA ILE A 118 -8.80 -9.10 7.10
C ILE A 118 -9.68 -8.13 7.90
N ARG A 119 -9.08 -7.24 8.69
CA ARG A 119 -9.82 -6.45 9.69
C ARG A 119 -9.35 -5.02 9.73
N LYS A 120 -10.32 -4.10 9.79
CA LYS A 120 -10.04 -2.71 10.10
C LYS A 120 -9.66 -2.60 11.58
N LEU A 121 -8.67 -1.78 11.88
CA LEU A 121 -8.31 -1.39 13.24
C LEU A 121 -9.09 -0.13 13.62
N GLU A 122 -9.65 -0.12 14.83
CA GLU A 122 -10.23 1.07 15.44
C GLU A 122 -9.09 1.88 16.07
N VAL A 123 -8.42 2.68 15.25
CA VAL A 123 -7.34 3.59 15.64
C VAL A 123 -7.77 5.00 15.24
N ASP A 124 -7.67 5.93 16.18
CA ASP A 124 -7.90 7.35 15.89
C ASP A 124 -6.72 7.90 15.09
N ASP A 125 -7.02 8.52 13.96
CA ASP A 125 -6.05 9.23 13.13
C ASP A 125 -6.58 10.65 12.89
N PRO A 126 -6.13 11.63 13.70
CA PRO A 126 -6.61 13.01 13.58
C PRO A 126 -6.28 13.61 12.21
N ASP A 127 -5.28 13.08 11.50
CA ASP A 127 -4.77 13.61 10.24
C ASP A 127 -5.13 12.74 9.02
N LYS A 128 -6.12 11.85 9.12
CA LYS A 128 -6.52 10.82 8.11
C LYS A 128 -6.59 11.26 6.63
N GLU A 129 -6.64 12.55 6.35
CA GLU A 129 -6.59 13.14 5.00
C GLU A 129 -5.32 12.76 4.23
N TRP A 130 -4.19 12.51 4.93
CA TRP A 130 -2.94 12.07 4.30
C TRP A 130 -3.08 10.69 3.61
N ALA A 131 -3.94 9.82 4.14
CA ALA A 131 -4.07 8.43 3.70
C ALA A 131 -4.78 8.31 2.33
N VAL A 132 -5.62 9.29 2.01
CA VAL A 132 -6.31 9.39 0.72
C VAL A 132 -5.66 10.53 -0.04
N GLY A 133 -4.74 10.20 -0.96
CA GLY A 133 -3.88 11.18 -1.64
C GLY A 133 -4.64 12.23 -2.47
N THR A 134 -5.17 13.22 -1.76
CA THR A 134 -5.31 14.59 -2.18
C THR A 134 -3.89 15.15 -2.34
N LYS A 135 -3.69 16.10 -3.26
CA LYS A 135 -2.35 16.66 -3.51
C LYS A 135 -1.74 17.08 -2.15
N PRO A 136 -0.49 16.71 -1.85
CA PRO A 136 0.14 17.18 -0.63
C PRO A 136 0.08 18.70 -0.61
N LYS A 137 -0.23 19.25 0.57
CA LYS A 137 -0.07 20.67 0.85
C LYS A 137 1.37 21.02 0.46
N PRO A 138 1.63 22.14 -0.26
CA PRO A 138 3.01 22.55 -0.51
C PRO A 138 3.75 22.58 0.84
N PRO A 139 5.01 22.14 0.88
CA PRO A 139 5.75 22.08 2.13
C PRO A 139 5.70 23.46 2.78
N GLU A 140 5.14 23.56 3.98
CA GLU A 140 5.43 24.71 4.83
C GLU A 140 6.94 24.72 5.00
N GLU A 141 7.56 25.87 4.74
CA GLU A 141 9.00 26.11 4.90
C GLU A 141 9.40 25.85 6.36
N SER A 142 9.60 24.58 6.71
CA SER A 142 10.32 24.22 7.92
C SER A 142 11.78 24.53 7.63
N GLY A 143 12.19 25.74 8.05
CA GLY A 143 13.50 26.32 7.83
C GLY A 143 14.65 25.55 8.48
N HIS A 144 14.92 24.35 7.99
CA HIS A 144 16.16 23.63 8.23
C HIS A 144 16.97 23.60 6.94
N SER A 145 17.55 24.76 6.63
CA SER A 145 18.67 24.84 5.69
C SER A 145 19.80 23.98 6.23
N ILE A 146 20.10 22.87 5.56
CA ILE A 146 21.38 22.17 5.77
C ILE A 146 22.45 23.03 5.08
N PRO A 147 23.46 23.56 5.81
CA PRO A 147 24.53 24.31 5.17
C PRO A 147 25.30 23.39 4.22
N GLY A 148 25.50 23.88 3.00
CA GLY A 148 26.14 23.17 1.89
C GLY A 148 27.60 22.81 2.17
N ASN A 149 28.07 21.84 1.39
CA ASN A 149 29.47 21.45 1.29
C ASN A 149 30.00 21.84 -0.10
#